data_AF-X1IBZ8-F1
#
_entry.id   AF-X1IBZ8-F1
#
_cell.length_a   1.000
_cell.length_b   1.000
_cell.length_c   1.000
_cell.angle_alpha   90.00
_cell.angle_beta   90.00
_cell.angle_gamma   90.00
#
_symmetry.space_group_name_H-M   'P 1'
#
loop_
_entity.id
_entity.type
_entity.pdbx_description
1 polymer ?
#
loop_
_entity_poly.entity_id
_entity_poly.type
_entity_poly.pdbx_seq_one_letter_code
_entity_poly.pdbx_strand_id
1 'polypeptide(L)'
;MARRKRKTELQDAFDAIAGFRDLVDETCERLTGKSVAAWLKEFQQQPQELPQGEQAAPQQEPAMPLADAYAVLGLPQTASPEEVKRNYKHLAAVFHPDKGGYTEAMIL
;
A
#
# COMPACT_ATOMS: atom_id res chain seq x y z
N MET A 1 -14.96 -17.86 43.70
CA MET A 1 -13.82 -18.48 42.98
C MET A 1 -13.85 -18.16 41.47
N ALA A 2 -13.93 -16.90 41.05
CA ALA A 2 -14.16 -16.51 39.64
C ALA A 2 -12.98 -15.76 38.97
N ARG A 3 -11.82 -15.70 39.63
CA ARG A 3 -10.63 -14.95 39.16
C ARG A 3 -9.59 -15.82 38.43
N ARG A 4 -9.68 -17.15 38.52
CA ARG A 4 -8.72 -18.08 37.88
C ARG A 4 -9.02 -18.37 36.40
N LYS A 5 -10.30 -18.44 35.98
CA LYS A 5 -10.68 -18.86 34.62
C LYS A 5 -10.24 -17.88 33.52
N ARG A 6 -10.34 -16.56 33.76
CA ARG A 6 -9.94 -15.52 32.79
C ARG A 6 -8.44 -15.47 32.47
N LYS A 7 -7.58 -16.04 33.34
CA LYS A 7 -6.14 -16.09 33.11
C LYS A 7 -5.76 -17.21 32.12
N THR A 8 -6.53 -18.29 32.11
CA THR A 8 -6.33 -19.44 31.22
C THR A 8 -6.70 -19.10 29.79
N GLU A 9 -7.85 -18.45 29.54
CA GLU A 9 -8.27 -18.08 28.18
C GLU A 9 -7.32 -17.10 27.49
N LEU A 10 -6.74 -16.16 28.26
CA LEU A 10 -5.74 -15.24 27.74
C LEU A 10 -4.43 -15.97 27.39
N GLN A 11 -4.07 -16.97 28.19
CA GLN A 11 -2.89 -17.80 27.94
C GLN A 11 -3.09 -18.67 26.70
N ASP A 12 -4.25 -19.30 26.53
CA ASP A 12 -4.61 -20.08 25.34
C ASP A 12 -4.55 -19.22 24.06
N ALA A 13 -4.97 -17.96 24.13
CA ALA A 13 -4.87 -17.03 23.01
C ALA A 13 -3.41 -16.70 22.66
N PHE A 14 -2.53 -16.54 23.66
CA PHE A 14 -1.10 -16.33 23.42
C PHE A 14 -0.43 -17.58 22.85
N ASP A 15 -0.79 -18.78 23.32
CA ASP A 15 -0.31 -20.05 22.77
C ASP A 15 -0.76 -20.26 21.32
N ALA A 16 -1.99 -19.88 20.97
CA ALA A 16 -2.48 -19.93 19.59
C ALA A 16 -1.73 -18.95 18.65
N ILE A 17 -1.43 -17.74 19.13
CA ILE A 17 -0.63 -16.76 18.38
C ILE A 17 0.81 -17.25 18.21
N ALA A 18 1.39 -17.88 19.24
CA ALA A 18 2.71 -18.50 19.16
C ALA A 18 2.74 -19.62 18.10
N GLY A 19 1.76 -20.52 18.13
CA GLY A 19 1.66 -21.59 17.14
C GLY A 19 1.50 -21.09 15.70
N PHE A 20 0.76 -20.00 15.50
CA PHE A 20 0.69 -19.35 14.18
C PHE A 20 2.05 -18.78 13.75
N ARG A 21 2.75 -18.09 14.66
CA ARG A 21 4.08 -17.55 14.39
C ARG A 21 5.06 -18.63 13.96
N ASP A 22 5.08 -19.77 14.67
CA ASP A 22 5.96 -20.89 14.36
C ASP A 22 5.62 -21.51 12.98
N LEU A 23 4.33 -21.66 12.67
CA LEU A 23 3.89 -22.14 11.36
C LEU A 23 4.32 -21.23 10.21
N VAL A 24 4.19 -19.92 10.40
CA VAL A 24 4.61 -18.93 9.40
C VAL A 24 6.12 -18.92 9.23
N ASP A 25 6.88 -19.06 10.33
CA ASP A 25 8.34 -19.13 10.28
C ASP A 25 8.80 -20.38 9.53
N GLU A 26 8.25 -21.56 9.84
CA GLU A 26 8.57 -22.82 9.15
C GLU A 26 8.26 -22.75 7.65
N THR A 27 7.11 -22.16 7.28
CA THR A 27 6.72 -22.01 5.88
C THR A 27 7.64 -21.04 5.14
N CYS A 28 8.05 -19.95 5.79
CA CYS A 28 8.95 -18.97 5.22
C CYS A 28 10.36 -19.55 5.04
N GLU A 29 10.86 -20.33 6.00
CA GLU A 29 12.14 -21.04 5.89
C GLU A 29 12.13 -22.04 4.73
N ARG A 30 11.05 -22.80 4.56
CA ARG A 30 10.90 -23.73 3.42
C ARG A 30 10.93 -23.02 2.06
N LEU A 31 10.32 -21.84 1.96
CA LEU A 31 10.19 -21.11 0.69
C LEU A 31 11.41 -20.25 0.35
N THR A 32 11.99 -19.58 1.35
CA THR A 32 13.01 -18.55 1.15
C THR A 32 14.39 -18.96 1.67
N GLY A 33 14.49 -20.08 2.40
CA GLY A 33 15.71 -20.51 3.08
C GLY A 33 16.11 -19.62 4.26
N LYS A 34 15.26 -18.66 4.66
CA LYS A 34 15.49 -17.69 5.74
C LYS A 34 14.25 -17.64 6.63
N SER A 35 14.46 -17.40 7.93
CA SER A 35 13.35 -17.16 8.86
C SER A 35 12.68 -15.82 8.58
N VAL A 36 11.42 -15.66 8.99
CA VAL A 36 10.64 -14.42 8.80
C VAL A 36 11.35 -13.25 9.48
N ALA A 37 11.95 -13.49 10.64
CA ALA A 37 12.71 -12.47 11.36
C ALA A 37 13.97 -12.03 10.60
N ALA A 38 14.68 -12.96 9.97
CA ALA A 38 15.86 -12.65 9.16
C ALA A 38 15.46 -11.90 7.88
N TRP A 39 14.40 -12.35 7.21
CA TRP A 39 13.84 -11.69 6.03
C TRP A 39 13.35 -10.27 6.33
N LEU A 40 12.62 -10.08 7.43
CA LEU A 40 12.13 -8.75 7.84
C LEU A 40 13.27 -7.83 8.28
N LYS A 41 14.31 -8.37 8.91
CA LYS A 41 15.52 -7.59 9.24
C LYS A 41 16.25 -7.17 7.97
N GLU A 42 16.36 -8.04 6.97
CA GLU A 42 16.94 -7.70 5.66
C GLU A 42 16.11 -6.65 4.91
N PHE A 43 14.78 -6.74 4.96
CA PHE A 43 13.89 -5.71 4.41
C PHE A 43 13.95 -4.37 5.16
N GLN A 44 14.07 -4.39 6.49
CA GLN A 44 14.32 -3.15 7.25
C GLN A 44 15.74 -2.59 7.01
N GLN A 45 16.69 -3.45 6.67
CA GLN A 45 18.06 -3.09 6.26
C GLN A 45 18.15 -2.76 4.76
N GLN A 46 17.04 -2.78 4.02
CA GLN A 46 16.84 -2.01 2.80
C GLN A 46 16.14 -0.67 3.17
N PRO A 47 16.84 0.33 3.75
CA PRO A 47 16.68 1.64 3.17
C PRO A 47 17.06 1.46 1.70
N GLN A 48 16.16 1.81 0.79
CA GLN A 48 16.49 1.92 -0.62
C GLN A 48 17.72 2.83 -0.71
N GLU A 49 18.92 2.25 -0.76
CA GLU A 49 20.15 2.95 -1.08
C GLU A 49 20.02 3.25 -2.57
N LEU A 50 19.28 4.32 -2.82
CA LEU A 50 19.21 4.96 -4.11
C LEU A 50 20.66 5.23 -4.52
N PRO A 51 21.10 4.78 -5.71
CA PRO A 51 22.47 4.98 -6.15
C PRO A 51 22.83 6.45 -5.95
N GLN A 52 23.98 6.70 -5.31
CA GLN A 52 24.51 7.99 -4.87
C GLN A 52 24.58 9.04 -6.00
N GLY A 53 23.40 9.53 -6.36
CA GLY A 53 23.08 10.45 -7.44
C GLY A 53 21.73 11.15 -7.19
N GLU A 54 21.08 10.88 -6.06
CA GLU A 54 20.04 11.74 -5.49
C GLU A 54 20.67 12.97 -4.82
N GLN A 55 21.22 13.82 -5.69
CA GLN A 55 20.89 15.24 -5.60
C GLN A 55 19.36 15.32 -5.52
N ALA A 56 18.85 16.10 -4.55
CA ALA A 56 17.43 16.39 -4.32
C ALA A 56 16.58 15.97 -5.51
N ALA A 57 15.77 14.90 -5.32
CA ALA A 57 14.98 14.23 -6.35
C ALA A 57 14.79 15.15 -7.55
N PRO A 58 15.29 14.81 -8.77
CA PRO A 58 15.04 15.66 -9.92
C PRO A 58 13.55 15.93 -9.85
N GLN A 59 13.16 17.20 -9.72
CA GLN A 59 11.79 17.62 -9.86
C GLN A 59 11.40 16.96 -11.17
N GLN A 60 10.71 15.82 -11.09
CA GLN A 60 10.44 15.02 -12.26
C GLN A 60 9.64 16.00 -13.08
N GLU A 61 10.25 16.53 -14.15
CA GLU A 61 9.52 17.38 -15.07
C GLU A 61 8.28 16.57 -15.37
N PRO A 62 7.09 17.11 -15.05
CA PRO A 62 5.91 16.29 -15.00
C PRO A 62 5.84 15.60 -16.36
N ALA A 63 5.83 14.26 -16.35
CA ALA A 63 5.95 13.45 -17.56
C ALA A 63 4.86 13.81 -18.59
N MET A 64 3.82 14.49 -18.10
CA MET A 64 2.82 15.22 -18.87
C MET A 64 2.87 16.73 -18.55
N PRO A 65 2.70 17.60 -19.55
CA PRO A 65 2.42 19.02 -19.33
C PRO A 65 1.28 19.23 -18.34
N LEU A 66 1.40 20.24 -17.46
CA LEU A 66 0.35 20.60 -16.49
C LEU A 66 -1.01 20.83 -17.17
N ALA A 67 -1.00 21.45 -18.35
CA ALA A 67 -2.21 21.65 -19.15
C ALA A 67 -2.90 20.32 -19.50
N ASP A 68 -2.14 19.28 -19.82
CA ASP A 68 -2.67 17.96 -20.15
C ASP A 68 -3.20 17.27 -18.89
N ALA A 69 -2.57 17.49 -17.73
CA ALA A 69 -3.07 16.97 -16.45
C ALA A 69 -4.43 17.56 -16.07
N TYR A 70 -4.61 18.87 -16.25
CA TYR A 70 -5.90 19.52 -16.07
C TYR A 70 -6.93 19.06 -17.12
N ALA A 71 -6.52 18.84 -18.37
CA ALA A 71 -7.39 18.31 -19.42
C ALA A 71 -7.87 16.87 -19.11
N VAL A 72 -6.99 15.99 -18.61
CA VAL A 72 -7.38 14.64 -18.14
C VAL A 72 -8.38 14.71 -17.00
N LEU A 73 -8.22 15.68 -16.10
CA LEU A 73 -9.19 15.95 -15.06
C LEU A 73 -10.43 16.68 -15.56
N GLY A 74 -10.52 17.08 -16.82
CA GLY A 74 -11.65 17.86 -17.37
C GLY A 74 -11.80 19.26 -16.75
N LEU A 75 -10.69 19.85 -16.28
CA LEU A 75 -10.66 21.12 -15.57
C LEU A 75 -9.86 22.19 -16.34
N PRO A 76 -10.17 23.48 -16.17
CA PRO A 76 -9.29 24.55 -16.64
C PRO A 76 -8.01 24.62 -15.80
N GLN A 77 -6.93 25.16 -16.37
CA GLN A 77 -5.67 25.41 -15.65
C GLN A 77 -5.81 26.40 -14.47
N THR A 78 -6.93 27.11 -14.41
CA THR A 78 -7.28 28.05 -13.32
C THR A 78 -8.09 27.40 -12.20
N ALA A 79 -8.34 26.08 -12.26
CA ALA A 79 -9.17 25.39 -11.28
C ALA A 79 -8.53 25.43 -9.88
N SER A 80 -9.38 25.62 -8.87
CA SER A 80 -8.96 25.57 -7.48
C SER A 80 -8.50 24.15 -7.10
N PRO A 81 -7.54 23.99 -6.17
CA PRO A 81 -7.15 22.68 -5.64
C PRO A 81 -8.34 21.87 -5.07
N GLU A 82 -9.39 22.55 -4.60
CA GLU A 82 -10.62 21.91 -4.12
C GLU A 82 -11.43 21.29 -5.27
N GLU A 83 -11.48 21.95 -6.42
CA GLU A 83 -12.14 21.48 -7.63
C GLU A 83 -11.39 20.30 -8.24
N VAL A 84 -10.05 20.38 -8.27
CA VAL A 84 -9.15 19.28 -8.65
C VAL A 84 -9.46 18.04 -7.82
N LYS A 85 -9.51 18.20 -6.49
CA LYS A 85 -9.78 17.08 -5.57
C LYS A 85 -11.19 16.52 -5.75
N ARG A 86 -12.18 17.36 -5.99
CA ARG A 86 -13.56 16.93 -6.21
C ARG A 86 -13.67 16.13 -7.51
N ASN A 87 -13.14 16.65 -8.62
CA ASN A 87 -13.26 15.99 -9.91
C ASN A 87 -12.43 14.72 -9.98
N TYR A 88 -11.24 14.71 -9.39
CA TYR A 88 -10.44 13.50 -9.23
C TYR A 88 -11.21 12.40 -8.50
N LYS A 89 -11.86 12.72 -7.37
CA LYS A 89 -12.66 11.73 -6.62
C LYS A 89 -13.83 11.18 -7.44
N HIS A 90 -14.46 12.03 -8.25
CA HIS A 90 -15.55 11.61 -9.12
C HIS A 90 -15.04 10.65 -10.19
N LEU A 91 -13.99 11.03 -10.92
CA LEU A 91 -13.34 10.19 -11.93
C LEU A 91 -12.83 8.88 -11.33
N ALA A 92 -12.15 8.92 -10.18
CA ALA A 92 -11.65 7.73 -9.52
C ALA A 92 -12.79 6.77 -9.11
N ALA A 93 -13.97 7.27 -8.76
CA ALA A 93 -15.12 6.42 -8.44
C ALA A 93 -15.76 5.80 -9.69
N VAL A 94 -15.78 6.51 -10.82
CA VAL A 94 -16.29 6.04 -12.11
C VAL A 94 -15.34 5.00 -12.73
N PHE A 95 -14.04 5.29 -12.74
CA PHE A 95 -13.00 4.46 -13.35
C PHE A 95 -12.39 3.43 -12.38
N HIS A 96 -12.97 3.24 -11.19
CA HIS A 96 -12.42 2.32 -10.20
C HIS A 96 -12.46 0.87 -10.72
N PRO A 97 -11.35 0.10 -10.68
CA PRO A 97 -11.31 -1.27 -11.20
C PRO A 97 -12.29 -2.21 -10.51
N ASP A 98 -12.48 -2.03 -9.20
CA ASP A 98 -13.39 -2.84 -8.39
C ASP A 98 -14.87 -2.74 -8.82
N LYS A 99 -15.24 -1.65 -9.51
CA LYS A 99 -16.61 -1.41 -9.97
C LYS A 99 -16.82 -1.70 -11.47
N GLY A 100 -15.82 -2.26 -12.14
CA GLY A 100 -15.88 -2.47 -13.59
C GLY A 100 -15.66 -1.20 -14.42
N GLY A 101 -15.11 -0.13 -13.83
CA GLY A 101 -14.97 1.17 -14.50
C GLY A 101 -14.14 1.15 -15.80
N TYR A 102 -13.25 0.16 -15.96
CA TYR A 102 -12.48 -0.02 -17.19
C TYR A 102 -13.31 -0.55 -18.36
N THR A 103 -14.40 -1.28 -18.10
CA THR A 103 -15.20 -1.92 -19.17
C THR A 103 -16.19 -0.96 -19.80
N GLU A 104 -16.75 -0.02 -19.04
CA GLU A 104 -17.74 0.95 -19.57
C GLU A 104 -17.09 2.18 -20.20
N ALA A 105 -15.92 2.62 -19.70
CA ALA A 105 -15.30 3.85 -20.17
C ALA A 105 -14.44 3.72 -21.44
N MET A 106 -14.18 2.49 -21.90
CA MET A 106 -13.47 2.21 -23.16
C MET A 106 -14.39 1.87 -24.35
N ILE A 107 -15.72 1.93 -24.20
CA ILE A 107 -16.69 1.60 -25.27
C ILE A 107 -17.18 2.85 -26.05
N LEU A 108 -16.61 4.04 -25.80
CA LEU A 108 -16.94 5.26 -26.56
C LEU A 108 -16.05 5.48 -27.77
#